data_AF-A0A6A4VT64-F1
#
_entry.id   AF-A0A6A4VT64-F1
#
_cell.length_a   1.000
_cell.length_b   1.000
_cell.length_c   1.000
_cell.angle_alpha   90.00
_cell.angle_beta   90.00
_cell.angle_gamma   90.00
#
_symmetry.space_group_name_H-M   'P 1'
#
loop_
_entity.id
_entity.type
_entity.pdbx_description
1 polymer ?
#
loop_
_entity_poly.entity_id
_entity_poly.type
_entity_poly.pdbx_seq_one_letter_code
_entity_poly.pdbx_strand_id
1 'polypeptide(L)'
;MGKKLTFNEDPRLLSEREPRLSPGDTSPLNQLCAICNDKATGKHYNVISCDGCKGFFRRSVRKNQKYACRYGRSCTVDREKRNHCRYCRLKKCFRAGMRKEAVQNERDRISSRRPSFEEPADVSGLSVQLLLRAELASRQIDSTRLGSREADVADRRVATHADVFDSMKQQLLILVEWAKCIPAFLQLCLEDQIALLRTHAGEHLLLGASWRSRHLHGFVLLGNSSVVTRGAQGK
;
A
#
# COMPACT_ATOMS: atom_id res chain seq x y z
N MET A 1 5.62 -24.64 32.89
CA MET A 1 6.58 -24.26 33.94
C MET A 1 7.98 -24.09 33.35
N GLY A 2 8.64 -22.94 33.57
CA GLY A 2 10.11 -22.71 33.64
C GLY A 2 10.97 -22.98 32.39
N LYS A 3 11.93 -22.14 31.97
CA LYS A 3 12.67 -21.09 32.66
C LYS A 3 13.04 -19.96 31.67
N LYS A 4 12.72 -18.71 32.04
CA LYS A 4 13.23 -17.48 31.40
C LYS A 4 14.74 -17.41 31.67
N LEU A 5 15.54 -17.16 30.63
CA LEU A 5 16.92 -16.71 30.81
C LEU A 5 16.88 -15.21 31.11
N THR A 6 16.86 -14.88 32.39
CA THR A 6 17.17 -13.54 32.90
C THR A 6 18.68 -13.42 33.05
N PHE A 7 19.32 -12.49 32.34
CA PHE A 7 20.68 -12.07 32.68
C PHE A 7 20.56 -11.09 33.86
N ASN A 8 20.90 -11.56 35.06
CA ASN A 8 21.17 -10.68 36.20
C ASN A 8 22.46 -9.92 35.91
N GLU A 9 22.37 -8.59 35.89
CA GLU A 9 23.53 -7.71 35.97
C GLU A 9 23.98 -7.65 37.44
N ASP A 10 25.22 -8.02 37.71
CA ASP A 10 25.84 -7.92 39.03
C ASP A 10 26.45 -6.50 39.19
N PRO A 11 26.04 -5.66 40.16
CA PRO A 11 26.43 -4.25 40.21
C PRO A 11 27.78 -3.97 40.88
N ARG A 12 28.66 -4.95 41.10
CA ARG A 12 29.89 -4.75 41.92
C ARG A 12 31.24 -4.99 41.22
N LEU A 13 31.35 -4.72 39.92
CA LEU A 13 32.66 -4.59 39.24
C LEU A 13 32.76 -3.23 38.52
N LEU A 14 32.64 -2.17 39.30
CA LEU A 14 33.15 -0.84 38.95
C LEU A 14 34.50 -0.66 39.63
N SER A 15 35.57 -1.11 38.98
CA SER A 15 36.93 -0.66 39.28
C SER A 15 37.86 -1.07 38.14
N GLU A 16 38.43 -0.06 37.49
CA GLU A 16 39.72 -0.10 36.78
C GLU A 16 39.80 -0.79 35.39
N ARG A 17 39.60 0.01 34.34
CA ARG A 17 40.66 0.56 33.46
C ARG A 17 40.04 1.01 32.13
N GLU A 18 39.62 2.27 32.08
CA GLU A 18 39.51 3.00 30.81
C GLU A 18 40.92 3.05 30.17
N PRO A 19 41.12 2.57 28.93
CA PRO A 19 42.35 2.86 28.22
C PRO A 19 42.33 4.36 27.89
N ARG A 20 43.12 5.14 28.62
CA ARG A 20 43.43 6.53 28.26
C ARG A 20 44.06 6.50 26.87
N LEU A 21 43.34 7.01 25.86
CA LEU A 21 43.97 7.35 24.59
C LEU A 21 44.87 8.56 24.81
N SER A 22 46.17 8.37 24.65
CA SER A 22 47.15 9.44 24.54
C SER A 22 46.83 10.31 23.31
N PRO A 23 46.86 11.64 23.39
CA PRO A 23 46.78 12.50 22.22
C PRO A 23 48.17 12.57 21.59
N GLY A 24 48.49 11.58 20.77
CA GLY A 24 49.79 11.48 20.12
C GLY A 24 49.75 10.49 18.97
N ASP A 25 49.59 11.04 17.77
CA ASP A 25 49.88 10.46 16.46
C ASP A 25 49.00 9.29 15.97
N THR A 26 48.15 9.56 14.97
CA THR A 26 48.02 8.77 13.74
C THR A 26 46.90 9.31 12.86
N SER A 27 47.25 9.63 11.62
CA SER A 27 46.36 10.10 10.55
C SER A 27 44.99 9.40 10.50
N PRO A 28 43.88 10.11 10.24
CA PRO A 28 42.52 9.56 10.19
C PRO A 28 42.25 8.56 9.03
N LEU A 29 43.29 8.12 8.32
CA LEU A 29 43.21 7.37 7.07
C LEU A 29 43.40 5.84 7.21
N ASN A 30 43.70 5.32 8.41
CA ASN A 30 44.05 3.91 8.56
C ASN A 30 43.42 3.19 9.77
N GLN A 31 42.15 3.46 10.07
CA GLN A 31 41.45 2.74 11.13
C GLN A 31 41.09 1.30 10.70
N LEU A 32 41.32 0.35 11.60
CA LEU A 32 41.01 -1.07 11.39
C LEU A 32 39.69 -1.45 12.04
N CYS A 33 38.99 -2.40 11.43
CA CYS A 33 37.73 -2.94 11.92
C CYS A 33 37.96 -3.71 13.23
N ALA A 34 37.33 -3.28 14.33
CA ALA A 34 37.48 -3.93 15.64
C ALA A 34 36.99 -5.41 15.68
N ILE A 35 36.30 -5.88 14.64
CA ILE A 35 35.76 -7.24 14.55
C ILE A 35 36.71 -8.17 13.78
N CYS A 36 37.27 -7.73 12.64
CA CYS A 36 38.03 -8.62 11.76
C CYS A 36 39.35 -8.03 11.25
N ASN A 37 39.76 -6.85 11.75
CA ASN A 37 40.98 -6.13 11.38
C ASN A 37 41.10 -5.77 9.88
N ASP A 38 40.00 -5.86 9.13
CA ASP A 38 39.90 -5.35 7.76
C ASP A 38 39.82 -3.82 7.78
N LYS A 39 40.06 -3.15 6.64
CA LYS A 39 39.97 -1.68 6.55
C LYS A 39 38.60 -1.19 7.00
N ALA A 40 38.55 -0.33 8.01
CA ALA A 40 37.28 0.21 8.50
C ALA A 40 36.74 1.26 7.53
N THR A 41 35.42 1.34 7.43
CA THR A 41 34.72 2.36 6.63
C THR A 41 34.10 3.45 7.51
N GLY A 42 34.29 3.36 8.83
CA GLY A 42 33.79 4.30 9.82
C GLY A 42 33.12 3.62 11.00
N LYS A 43 32.38 4.39 11.79
CA LYS A 43 31.62 3.91 12.95
C LYS A 43 30.25 3.39 12.50
N HIS A 44 29.98 2.11 12.72
CA HIS A 44 28.68 1.49 12.46
C HIS A 44 28.16 0.81 13.72
N TYR A 45 26.92 1.12 14.11
CA TYR A 45 26.30 0.62 15.34
C TYR A 45 27.16 0.84 16.59
N ASN A 46 27.81 2.00 16.65
CA ASN A 46 28.75 2.45 17.69
C ASN A 46 30.18 1.89 17.68
N VAL A 47 30.56 1.09 16.68
CA VAL A 47 31.90 0.49 16.61
C VAL A 47 32.57 0.80 15.28
N ILE A 48 33.86 1.15 15.31
CA ILE A 48 34.69 1.27 14.11
C ILE A 48 34.77 -0.09 13.42
N SER A 49 34.18 -0.20 12.22
CA SER A 49 34.04 -1.47 11.53
C SER A 49 34.03 -1.31 10.01
N CYS A 50 34.28 -2.42 9.31
CA CYS A 50 34.19 -2.49 7.86
C CYS A 50 32.75 -2.78 7.40
N ASP A 51 32.47 -2.54 6.11
CA ASP A 51 31.14 -2.78 5.52
C ASP A 51 30.69 -4.24 5.63
N GLY A 52 31.64 -5.19 5.60
CA GLY A 52 31.33 -6.61 5.78
C GLY A 52 30.74 -6.91 7.16
N CYS A 53 31.32 -6.35 8.22
CA CYS A 53 30.83 -6.55 9.60
C CYS A 53 29.59 -5.71 9.89
N LYS A 54 29.49 -4.49 9.35
CA LYS A 54 28.26 -3.67 9.35
C LYS A 54 27.07 -4.44 8.77
N GLY A 55 27.22 -4.95 7.54
CA GLY A 55 26.15 -5.65 6.84
C GLY A 55 25.78 -6.97 7.52
N PHE A 56 26.79 -7.70 8.01
CA PHE A 56 26.58 -8.94 8.76
C PHE A 56 25.78 -8.70 10.04
N PHE A 57 26.17 -7.71 10.86
CA PHE A 57 25.47 -7.37 12.09
C PHE A 57 24.01 -6.97 11.82
N ARG A 58 23.77 -6.08 10.84
CA ARG A 58 22.43 -5.66 10.42
C ARG A 58 21.52 -6.84 10.08
N ARG A 59 21.97 -7.73 9.18
CA ARG A 59 21.19 -8.90 8.74
C ARG A 59 20.92 -9.87 9.88
N SER A 60 21.90 -10.03 10.78
CA SER A 60 21.78 -10.92 11.93
C SER A 60 20.74 -10.42 12.92
N VAL A 61 20.78 -9.12 13.25
CA VAL A 61 19.84 -8.50 14.20
C VAL A 61 18.43 -8.44 13.64
N ARG A 62 18.25 -7.96 12.39
CA ARG A 62 16.91 -7.81 11.78
C ARG A 62 16.14 -9.12 11.69
N LYS A 63 16.82 -10.20 11.31
CA LYS A 63 16.20 -11.54 11.19
C LYS A 63 16.29 -12.33 12.50
N ASN A 64 16.66 -11.70 13.61
CA ASN A 64 16.88 -12.34 14.91
C ASN A 64 17.64 -13.67 14.82
N GLN A 65 18.73 -13.67 14.05
CA GLN A 65 19.45 -14.87 13.65
C GLN A 65 20.15 -15.52 14.84
N LYS A 66 19.88 -16.82 15.04
CA LYS A 66 20.55 -17.65 16.03
C LYS A 66 21.52 -18.58 15.32
N TYR A 67 22.81 -18.26 15.38
CA TYR A 67 23.85 -19.12 14.83
C TYR A 67 24.34 -20.12 15.88
N ALA A 68 24.81 -21.29 15.44
CA ALA A 68 25.53 -22.25 16.28
C ALA A 68 27.00 -22.32 15.84
N CYS A 69 27.92 -22.43 16.79
CA CYS A 69 29.30 -22.77 16.51
C CYS A 69 29.42 -24.29 16.36
N ARG A 70 30.21 -24.76 15.40
CA ARG A 70 30.54 -26.18 15.21
C ARG A 70 31.82 -26.62 15.95
N TYR A 71 32.45 -25.68 16.66
CA TYR A 71 33.72 -25.86 17.37
C TYR A 71 33.57 -25.36 18.82
N GLY A 72 34.67 -25.02 19.50
CA GLY A 72 34.70 -24.54 20.88
C GLY A 72 34.20 -23.11 21.15
N ARG A 73 33.38 -22.50 20.26
CA ARG A 73 32.83 -21.13 20.43
C ARG A 73 33.88 -20.02 20.59
N SER A 74 35.10 -20.28 20.13
CA SER A 74 36.29 -19.43 20.24
C SER A 74 37.00 -19.20 18.89
N CYS A 75 36.32 -19.46 17.77
CA CYS A 75 36.91 -19.32 16.43
C CYS A 75 37.50 -17.91 16.19
N THR A 76 38.70 -17.86 15.62
CA THR A 76 39.34 -16.62 15.18
C THR A 76 38.52 -15.91 14.11
N VAL A 77 38.38 -14.60 14.26
CA VAL A 77 37.66 -13.72 13.31
C VAL A 77 38.66 -12.66 12.83
N ASP A 78 39.23 -12.90 11.66
CA ASP A 78 40.15 -12.04 10.90
C ASP A 78 39.57 -11.75 9.51
N ARG A 79 40.29 -11.02 8.65
CA ARG A 79 39.80 -10.56 7.34
C ARG A 79 39.44 -11.74 6.43
N GLU A 80 40.26 -12.77 6.43
CA GLU A 80 40.17 -13.94 5.55
C GLU A 80 39.14 -14.95 6.06
N LYS A 81 39.05 -15.18 7.38
CA LYS A 81 38.28 -16.27 7.99
C LYS A 81 37.01 -15.80 8.70
N ARG A 82 36.68 -14.50 8.65
CA ARG A 82 35.43 -13.97 9.28
C ARG A 82 34.15 -14.67 8.86
N ASN A 83 34.11 -15.35 7.71
CA ASN A 83 32.92 -16.07 7.24
C ASN A 83 32.85 -17.53 7.74
N HIS A 84 33.92 -18.06 8.32
CA HIS A 84 34.03 -19.46 8.76
C HIS A 84 33.07 -19.81 9.90
N CYS A 85 32.86 -18.88 10.85
CA CYS A 85 31.93 -19.07 11.95
C CYS A 85 31.08 -17.83 12.23
N ARG A 86 29.81 -17.88 11.79
CA ARG A 86 28.84 -16.80 12.02
C ARG A 86 28.54 -16.57 13.50
N TYR A 87 28.52 -17.63 14.32
CA TYR A 87 28.34 -17.51 15.76
C TYR A 87 29.45 -16.66 16.41
N CYS A 88 30.71 -17.02 16.19
CA CYS A 88 31.84 -16.32 16.78
C CYS A 88 31.95 -14.88 16.25
N ARG A 89 31.65 -14.66 14.98
CA ARG A 89 31.59 -13.31 14.40
C ARG A 89 30.52 -12.44 15.07
N LEU A 90 29.29 -12.94 15.21
CA LEU A 90 28.20 -12.19 15.84
C LEU A 90 28.48 -11.93 17.32
N LYS A 91 29.01 -12.93 18.03
CA LYS A 91 29.47 -12.77 19.42
C LYS A 91 30.56 -11.69 19.53
N LYS A 92 31.52 -11.65 18.60
CA LYS A 92 32.57 -10.62 18.57
C LYS A 92 32.02 -9.23 18.25
N CYS A 93 31.02 -9.10 17.38
CA CYS A 93 30.31 -7.83 17.15
C CYS A 93 29.75 -7.24 18.46
N PHE A 94 29.01 -8.03 19.24
CA PHE A 94 28.47 -7.59 20.52
C PHE A 94 29.57 -7.27 21.54
N ARG A 95 30.60 -8.14 21.66
CA ARG A 95 31.74 -7.90 22.55
C ARG A 95 32.51 -6.62 22.21
N ALA A 96 32.58 -6.24 20.94
CA ALA A 96 33.20 -4.99 20.50
C ALA A 96 32.30 -3.76 20.73
N GLY A 97 31.06 -3.93 21.18
CA GLY A 97 30.14 -2.84 21.51
C GLY A 97 29.08 -2.54 20.45
N MET A 98 28.87 -3.41 19.45
CA MET A 98 27.81 -3.18 18.45
C MET A 98 26.43 -3.29 19.11
N ARG A 99 25.64 -2.22 19.01
CA ARG A 99 24.33 -2.10 19.68
C ARG A 99 23.19 -2.57 18.77
N LYS A 100 22.37 -3.52 19.23
CA LYS A 100 21.25 -4.07 18.43
C LYS A 100 20.16 -3.02 18.20
N GLU A 101 19.96 -2.16 19.18
CA GLU A 101 19.02 -1.04 19.21
C GLU A 101 19.39 0.07 18.22
N ALA A 102 20.65 0.13 17.77
CA ALA A 102 21.07 1.03 16.70
C ALA A 102 20.68 0.52 15.30
N VAL A 103 20.13 -0.70 15.19
CA VAL A 103 19.65 -1.27 13.93
C VAL A 103 18.19 -0.88 13.71
N GLN A 104 17.97 0.08 12.81
CA GLN A 104 16.62 0.48 12.39
C GLN A 104 15.89 -0.64 11.63
N ASN A 105 14.56 -0.63 11.74
CA ASN A 105 13.63 -1.46 10.97
C ASN A 105 13.84 -1.26 9.45
N GLU A 106 13.27 -2.17 8.65
CA GLU A 106 13.29 -1.98 7.20
C GLU A 106 12.65 -0.65 6.83
N ARG A 107 13.26 0.05 5.88
CA ARG A 107 12.68 1.26 5.28
C ARG A 107 11.93 0.85 4.02
N ASP A 108 10.92 1.62 3.66
CA ASP A 108 10.27 1.46 2.37
C ASP A 108 11.29 1.50 1.23
N ARG A 109 10.97 0.79 0.15
CA ARG A 109 11.85 0.73 -1.02
C ARG A 109 12.06 2.15 -1.54
N ILE A 110 13.30 2.65 -1.49
CA ILE A 110 13.73 3.90 -2.13
C ILE A 110 13.80 3.75 -3.68
N SER A 111 13.36 2.62 -4.23
CA SER A 111 13.38 2.36 -5.67
C SER A 111 12.14 2.97 -6.34
N SER A 112 12.35 3.82 -7.34
CA SER A 112 11.30 4.33 -8.24
C SER A 112 10.72 3.26 -9.17
N ARG A 113 11.28 2.04 -9.18
CA ARG A 113 10.71 0.92 -9.92
C ARG A 113 9.70 0.21 -9.04
N ARG A 114 8.42 0.52 -9.28
CA ARG A 114 7.32 -0.35 -8.86
C ARG A 114 7.63 -1.77 -9.35
N PRO A 115 7.62 -2.80 -8.50
CA PRO A 115 7.56 -4.16 -9.04
C PRO A 115 6.30 -4.21 -9.91
N SER A 116 6.45 -4.61 -11.17
CA SER A 116 5.33 -5.00 -12.01
C SER A 116 4.72 -6.24 -11.37
N PHE A 117 3.86 -6.01 -10.38
CA PHE A 117 2.90 -7.02 -10.02
C PHE A 117 1.92 -7.00 -11.18
N GLU A 118 2.11 -7.91 -12.14
CA GLU A 118 0.98 -8.36 -12.93
C GLU A 118 0.03 -8.98 -11.92
N GLU A 119 -0.91 -8.17 -11.41
CA GLU A 119 -2.10 -8.69 -10.75
C GLU A 119 -2.67 -9.72 -11.72
N PRO A 120 -2.77 -11.01 -11.36
CA PRO A 120 -3.41 -11.97 -12.22
C PRO A 120 -4.81 -11.42 -12.51
N ALA A 121 -5.10 -11.22 -13.79
CA ALA A 121 -6.36 -10.65 -14.25
C ALA A 121 -7.51 -11.27 -13.44
N ASP A 122 -8.16 -10.41 -12.66
CA ASP A 122 -9.19 -10.76 -11.70
C ASP A 122 -10.16 -11.80 -12.31
N VAL A 123 -10.08 -13.02 -11.80
CA VAL A 123 -10.87 -14.18 -12.22
C VAL A 123 -12.37 -13.92 -12.01
N SER A 124 -12.75 -12.90 -11.23
CA SER A 124 -14.14 -12.55 -10.97
C SER A 124 -14.80 -11.69 -12.05
N GLY A 125 -14.03 -11.17 -13.02
CA GLY A 125 -14.58 -10.32 -14.08
C GLY A 125 -15.11 -8.97 -13.58
N LEU A 126 -14.71 -8.51 -12.39
CA LEU A 126 -15.12 -7.24 -11.77
C LEU A 126 -13.93 -6.27 -11.70
N SER A 127 -13.48 -5.81 -12.86
CA SER A 127 -12.47 -4.74 -12.93
C SER A 127 -13.09 -3.36 -13.09
N VAL A 128 -12.43 -2.33 -12.57
CA VAL A 128 -12.80 -0.92 -12.80
C VAL A 128 -12.92 -0.61 -14.29
N GLN A 129 -12.01 -1.17 -15.11
CA GLN A 129 -12.02 -0.99 -16.56
C GLN A 129 -13.28 -1.57 -17.20
N LEU A 130 -13.76 -2.71 -16.72
CA LEU A 130 -14.98 -3.35 -17.21
C LEU A 130 -16.22 -2.56 -16.82
N LEU A 131 -16.32 -2.10 -15.57
CA LEU A 131 -17.44 -1.27 -15.12
C LEU A 131 -17.51 0.06 -15.91
N LEU A 132 -16.36 0.66 -16.19
CA LEU A 132 -16.29 1.85 -17.04
C LEU A 132 -16.77 1.57 -18.47
N ARG A 133 -16.40 0.42 -19.04
CA ARG A 133 -16.87 0.01 -20.37
C ARG A 133 -18.39 -0.21 -20.41
N ALA A 134 -18.95 -0.85 -19.39
CA ALA A 134 -20.40 -1.06 -19.25
C ALA A 134 -21.14 0.28 -19.19
N GLU A 135 -20.63 1.25 -18.43
CA GLU A 135 -21.18 2.60 -18.34
C GLU A 135 -21.13 3.37 -19.67
N LEU A 136 -20.04 3.24 -20.44
CA LEU A 136 -19.95 3.88 -21.75
C LEU A 136 -20.91 3.26 -22.78
N ALA A 137 -21.09 1.94 -22.72
CA ALA A 137 -22.01 1.22 -23.61
C ALA A 137 -23.48 1.59 -23.33
N SER A 138 -23.88 1.67 -22.06
CA SER A 138 -25.25 2.02 -21.67
C SER A 138 -25.65 3.44 -22.08
N ARG A 139 -24.68 4.38 -22.13
CA ARG A 139 -24.89 5.76 -22.59
C ARG A 139 -25.12 5.89 -24.10
N GLN A 140 -24.57 4.99 -24.92
CA GLN A 140 -24.81 5.03 -26.36
C GLN A 140 -26.27 4.70 -26.71
N ILE A 141 -26.92 3.87 -25.88
CA ILE A 141 -28.36 3.56 -25.97
C ILE A 141 -29.20 4.80 -25.65
N ASP A 142 -28.74 5.65 -24.74
CA ASP A 142 -29.38 6.93 -24.39
C ASP A 142 -29.30 7.93 -25.55
N SER A 143 -28.12 8.04 -26.19
CA SER A 143 -27.85 8.95 -27.31
C SER A 143 -28.56 8.58 -28.63
N THR A 144 -28.75 7.28 -28.89
CA THR A 144 -29.48 6.82 -30.09
C THR A 144 -30.99 6.99 -29.98
N ARG A 145 -31.54 7.04 -28.76
CA ARG A 145 -32.98 7.26 -28.51
C ARG A 145 -33.35 8.74 -28.38
N LEU A 146 -32.41 9.58 -27.96
CA LEU A 146 -32.62 10.99 -27.72
C LEU A 146 -31.53 11.77 -28.48
N GLY A 147 -31.83 12.14 -29.73
CA GLY A 147 -30.88 12.77 -30.64
C GLY A 147 -29.94 13.76 -29.96
N SER A 148 -28.65 13.61 -30.26
CA SER A 148 -27.54 14.42 -29.74
C SER A 148 -27.83 15.92 -29.78
N ARG A 149 -28.19 16.51 -28.65
CA ARG A 149 -28.09 17.97 -28.48
C ARG A 149 -27.58 18.25 -27.09
N GLU A 150 -26.35 18.76 -27.03
CA GLU A 150 -25.95 19.73 -26.01
C GLU A 150 -26.86 20.97 -26.15
N ALA A 151 -28.15 20.81 -25.85
CA ALA A 151 -29.09 21.92 -25.81
C ALA A 151 -28.81 22.70 -24.54
N ASP A 152 -28.64 24.01 -24.65
CA ASP A 152 -28.46 24.91 -23.53
C ASP A 152 -29.53 24.64 -22.45
N VAL A 153 -29.12 24.61 -21.19
CA VAL A 153 -29.98 24.28 -20.03
C VAL A 153 -31.13 25.28 -19.92
N ALA A 154 -30.91 26.50 -20.41
CA ALA A 154 -31.88 27.60 -20.44
C ALA A 154 -33.10 27.34 -21.35
N ASP A 155 -32.98 26.46 -22.35
CA ASP A 155 -34.05 26.17 -23.33
C ASP A 155 -34.83 24.89 -22.96
N ARG A 156 -34.54 24.29 -21.80
CA ARG A 156 -35.11 23.00 -21.39
C ARG A 156 -36.41 23.19 -20.61
N ARG A 157 -37.45 22.45 -21.04
CA ARG A 157 -38.77 22.46 -20.39
C ARG A 157 -38.72 21.95 -18.94
N VAL A 158 -39.49 22.60 -18.07
CA VAL A 158 -39.76 22.10 -16.71
C VAL A 158 -40.59 20.81 -16.80
N ALA A 159 -40.15 19.77 -16.12
CA ALA A 159 -40.76 18.45 -16.14
C ALA A 159 -42.09 18.42 -15.39
N THR A 160 -43.10 17.77 -15.98
CA THR A 160 -44.32 17.36 -15.28
C THR A 160 -44.11 16.03 -14.55
N HIS A 161 -45.07 15.60 -13.73
CA HIS A 161 -45.02 14.27 -13.11
C HIS A 161 -44.94 13.15 -14.16
N ALA A 162 -45.61 13.30 -15.31
CA ALA A 162 -45.57 12.34 -16.40
C ALA A 162 -44.16 12.24 -17.01
N ASP A 163 -43.47 13.37 -17.20
CA ASP A 163 -42.09 13.40 -17.70
C ASP A 163 -41.10 12.72 -16.74
N VAL A 164 -41.32 12.86 -15.43
CA VAL A 164 -40.52 12.18 -14.41
C VAL A 164 -40.71 10.66 -14.50
N PHE A 165 -41.96 10.18 -14.55
CA PHE A 165 -42.24 8.75 -14.68
C PHE A 165 -41.69 8.16 -15.98
N ASP A 166 -41.81 8.88 -17.09
CA ASP A 166 -41.26 8.47 -18.37
C ASP A 166 -39.74 8.37 -18.33
N SER A 167 -39.07 9.39 -17.76
CA SER A 167 -37.62 9.34 -17.54
C SER A 167 -37.21 8.18 -16.64
N MET A 168 -37.96 7.89 -15.57
CA MET A 168 -37.65 6.75 -14.68
C MET A 168 -37.73 5.44 -15.46
N LYS A 169 -38.79 5.25 -16.26
CA LYS A 169 -38.96 4.06 -17.11
C LYS A 169 -37.80 3.89 -18.09
N GLN A 170 -37.41 4.96 -18.79
CA GLN A 170 -36.26 4.94 -19.72
C GLN A 170 -34.97 4.54 -19.00
N GLN A 171 -34.70 5.14 -17.84
CA GLN A 171 -33.46 4.89 -17.10
C GLN A 171 -33.44 3.49 -16.45
N LEU A 172 -34.58 2.93 -16.07
CA LEU A 172 -34.68 1.52 -15.64
C LEU A 172 -34.32 0.55 -16.76
N LEU A 173 -34.75 0.82 -17.99
CA LEU A 173 -34.35 0.00 -19.15
C LEU A 173 -32.83 0.08 -19.38
N ILE A 174 -32.24 1.28 -19.26
CA ILE A 174 -30.79 1.47 -19.38
C ILE A 174 -30.04 0.75 -18.25
N LEU A 175 -30.56 0.75 -17.02
CA LEU A 175 -29.98 0.01 -15.90
C LEU A 175 -29.91 -1.50 -16.18
N VAL A 176 -30.97 -2.06 -16.78
CA VAL A 176 -30.97 -3.48 -17.19
C VAL A 176 -29.91 -3.75 -18.26
N GLU A 177 -29.80 -2.89 -19.27
CA GLU A 177 -28.78 -3.05 -20.32
C GLU A 177 -27.36 -2.86 -19.79
N TRP A 178 -27.15 -1.92 -18.85
CA TRP A 178 -25.89 -1.76 -18.13
C TRP A 178 -25.50 -3.01 -17.35
N ALA A 179 -26.45 -3.60 -16.60
CA ALA A 179 -26.20 -4.81 -15.82
C ALA A 179 -25.83 -6.01 -16.70
N LYS A 180 -26.47 -6.15 -17.88
CA LYS A 180 -26.11 -7.16 -18.89
C LYS A 180 -24.68 -7.02 -19.43
N CYS A 181 -24.07 -5.83 -19.35
CA CYS A 181 -22.68 -5.63 -19.77
C CYS A 181 -21.65 -6.11 -18.73
N ILE A 182 -22.09 -6.59 -17.56
CA ILE A 182 -21.23 -7.04 -16.47
C ILE A 182 -21.21 -8.58 -16.43
N PRO A 183 -20.10 -9.25 -16.83
CA PRO A 183 -20.06 -10.71 -16.88
C PRO A 183 -20.37 -11.39 -15.54
N ALA A 184 -19.90 -10.82 -14.43
CA ALA A 184 -20.17 -11.34 -13.10
C ALA A 184 -21.67 -11.32 -12.74
N PHE A 185 -22.42 -10.32 -13.22
CA PHE A 185 -23.86 -10.25 -13.02
C PHE A 185 -24.59 -11.36 -13.79
N LEU A 186 -24.14 -11.66 -15.02
CA LEU A 186 -24.72 -12.73 -15.83
C LEU A 186 -24.47 -14.14 -15.29
N GLN A 187 -23.47 -14.31 -14.41
CA GLN A 187 -23.18 -15.59 -13.75
C GLN A 187 -24.11 -15.86 -12.56
N LEU A 188 -24.84 -14.85 -12.07
CA LEU A 188 -25.82 -15.03 -10.99
C LEU A 188 -27.07 -15.75 -11.51
N CYS A 189 -27.78 -16.42 -10.61
CA CYS A 189 -29.08 -16.99 -10.96
C CYS A 189 -30.10 -15.89 -11.29
N LEU A 190 -31.14 -16.22 -12.05
CA LEU A 190 -32.15 -15.24 -12.47
C LEU A 190 -32.86 -14.57 -11.28
N GLU A 191 -33.09 -15.31 -10.19
CA GLU A 191 -33.70 -14.79 -8.97
C GLU A 191 -32.84 -13.68 -8.35
N ASP A 192 -31.53 -13.91 -8.22
CA ASP A 192 -30.58 -12.93 -7.69
C ASP A 192 -30.44 -11.71 -8.61
N GLN A 193 -30.39 -11.92 -9.93
CA GLN A 193 -30.35 -10.82 -10.90
C GLN A 193 -31.56 -9.89 -10.74
N ILE A 194 -32.76 -10.46 -10.58
CA ILE A 194 -34.00 -9.72 -10.36
C ILE A 194 -33.99 -9.04 -8.99
N ALA A 195 -33.55 -9.74 -7.94
CA ALA A 195 -33.50 -9.21 -6.59
C ALA A 195 -32.58 -7.98 -6.50
N LEU A 196 -31.39 -8.06 -7.09
CA LEU A 196 -30.41 -6.96 -7.12
C LEU A 196 -30.97 -5.73 -7.84
N LEU A 197 -31.53 -5.93 -9.05
CA LEU A 197 -32.10 -4.84 -9.84
C LEU A 197 -33.30 -4.19 -9.13
N ARG A 198 -34.18 -4.98 -8.52
CA ARG A 198 -35.36 -4.44 -7.81
C ARG A 198 -35.00 -3.68 -6.54
N THR A 199 -34.07 -4.22 -5.75
CA THR A 199 -33.70 -3.65 -4.45
C THR A 199 -33.02 -2.29 -4.61
N HIS A 200 -32.16 -2.13 -5.62
CA HIS A 200 -31.31 -0.95 -5.77
C HIS A 200 -31.68 -0.03 -6.95
N ALA A 201 -32.76 -0.34 -7.68
CA ALA A 201 -33.23 0.48 -8.82
C ALA A 201 -33.39 1.97 -8.45
N GLY A 202 -34.01 2.27 -7.30
CA GLY A 202 -34.23 3.65 -6.87
C GLY A 202 -32.92 4.42 -6.64
N GLU A 203 -31.94 3.77 -6.01
CA GLU A 203 -30.63 4.34 -5.74
C GLU A 203 -29.86 4.63 -7.03
N HIS A 204 -29.91 3.71 -7.99
CA HIS A 204 -29.31 3.91 -9.32
C HIS A 204 -29.96 5.06 -10.09
N LEU A 205 -31.29 5.21 -10.03
CA LEU A 205 -31.98 6.34 -10.66
C LEU A 205 -31.54 7.68 -10.07
N LEU A 206 -31.46 7.76 -8.74
CA LEU A 206 -31.02 8.97 -8.04
C LEU A 206 -29.55 9.28 -8.30
N LEU A 207 -28.68 8.27 -8.27
CA LEU A 207 -27.26 8.43 -8.57
C LEU A 207 -27.03 8.89 -10.00
N GLY A 208 -27.72 8.29 -10.98
CA GLY A 208 -27.65 8.68 -12.38
C GLY A 208 -28.13 10.11 -12.60
N ALA A 209 -29.26 10.50 -11.99
CA ALA A 209 -29.76 11.88 -12.05
C ALA A 209 -28.79 12.87 -11.40
N SER A 210 -28.22 12.53 -10.24
CA SER A 210 -27.23 13.36 -9.55
C SER A 210 -25.97 13.54 -10.38
N TRP A 211 -25.45 12.46 -10.96
CA TRP A 211 -24.26 12.50 -11.81
C TRP A 211 -24.46 13.34 -13.07
N ARG A 212 -25.58 13.13 -13.78
CA ARG A 212 -25.94 13.95 -14.96
C ARG A 212 -26.10 15.42 -14.60
N SER A 213 -26.57 15.72 -13.40
CA SER A 213 -26.84 17.09 -12.95
C SER A 213 -25.68 17.74 -12.21
N ARG A 214 -24.53 17.05 -12.06
CA ARG A 214 -23.42 17.51 -11.20
C ARG A 214 -22.85 18.89 -11.57
N HIS A 215 -23.05 19.32 -12.81
CA HIS A 215 -22.58 20.58 -13.36
C HIS A 215 -23.67 21.67 -13.40
N LEU A 216 -24.87 21.35 -12.94
CA LEU A 216 -26.04 22.23 -12.92
C LEU A 216 -26.32 22.70 -11.50
N HIS A 217 -26.65 23.98 -11.35
CA HIS A 217 -27.00 24.57 -10.06
C HIS A 217 -28.49 24.85 -9.98
N GLY A 218 -29.19 24.21 -9.01
CA GLY A 218 -30.62 24.43 -8.79
C GLY A 218 -31.56 23.66 -9.74
N PHE A 219 -31.00 22.82 -10.62
CA PHE A 219 -31.74 21.98 -11.56
C PHE A 219 -31.31 20.52 -11.45
N VAL A 220 -32.24 19.60 -11.69
CA VAL A 220 -31.98 18.17 -11.92
C VAL A 220 -32.36 17.83 -13.35
N LEU A 221 -31.41 17.29 -14.11
CA LEU A 221 -31.58 16.85 -15.49
C LEU A 221 -32.06 15.41 -15.56
N LEU A 222 -33.24 15.22 -16.14
CA LEU A 222 -33.84 13.91 -16.38
C LEU A 222 -33.27 13.25 -17.65
N GLY A 223 -33.49 11.95 -17.80
CA GLY A 223 -32.99 11.15 -18.93
C GLY A 223 -33.67 11.49 -20.26
N ASN A 224 -34.83 12.15 -20.23
CA ASN A 224 -35.56 12.65 -21.39
C ASN A 224 -35.32 14.15 -21.66
N SER A 225 -34.20 14.69 -21.16
CA SER A 225 -33.79 16.10 -21.31
C SER A 225 -34.69 17.16 -20.67
N SER A 226 -35.76 16.78 -19.97
CA SER A 226 -36.54 17.72 -19.14
C SER A 226 -35.83 18.01 -17.81
N VAL A 227 -36.19 19.11 -17.16
CA VAL A 227 -35.54 19.57 -15.92
C VAL A 227 -36.51 19.69 -14.75
N VAL A 228 -36.07 19.27 -13.56
CA VAL A 228 -36.77 19.56 -12.30
C VAL A 228 -36.07 20.74 -11.65
N THR A 229 -36.81 21.80 -11.32
CA THR A 229 -36.27 23.00 -10.68
C THR A 229 -36.39 22.89 -9.17
N ARG A 230 -35.45 23.48 -8.44
CA ARG A 230 -35.63 23.74 -7.01
C ARG A 230 -36.73 24.80 -6.90
N GLY A 231 -37.94 24.39 -6.49
CA GLY A 231 -39.08 25.30 -6.35
C GLY A 231 -38.65 26.59 -5.66
N ALA A 232 -39.00 27.74 -6.25
CA ALA A 232 -38.79 29.03 -5.63
C ALA A 232 -39.43 28.97 -4.24
N GLN A 233 -38.62 29.03 -3.19
CA GLN A 233 -39.18 29.30 -1.86
C GLN A 233 -39.89 30.65 -1.99
N GLY A 234 -41.20 30.65 -1.77
CA GLY A 234 -42.03 31.84 -1.85
C GLY A 234 -41.39 32.97 -1.06
N LYS A 235 -41.26 34.13 -1.71
CA LYS A 235 -41.28 35.42 -1.02
C LYS A 235 -42.73 35.82 -0.84
#